data_AF-A0A8J6SVT7-F1
#
_entry.id   AF-A0A8J6SVT7-F1
#
_cell.length_a   1.000
_cell.length_b   1.000
_cell.length_c   1.000
_cell.angle_alpha   90.00
_cell.angle_beta   90.00
_cell.angle_gamma   90.00
#
_symmetry.space_group_name_H-M   'P 1'
#
loop_
_entity.id
_entity.type
_entity.pdbx_description
1 polymer ?
#
loop_
_entity_poly.entity_id
_entity_poly.type
_entity_poly.pdbx_seq_one_letter_code
_entity_poly.pdbx_strand_id
1 'polypeptide(L)'
;MFTVSGTALDIDALSAKLNNHAAGALVAFEGRVRKSNEGRAVDRLEYELFEELCLEEGQRILDEARALFPIVDVQAVHRYGLLELGEAAVWVGVLSSHRGAAFQACRFIIDAIKARCPIWKKEYYTDGPTEWVGCATCEHHAVSPNKTFSRQARMVGVGGQKTLETSRVLIIGMGGLGCPAALNLAAAGVGSLKLVDGDKLEASNLHRQTLYSYHDVGSFKAVLAKRRLEEIHPFTKIEAVSTALTPENAATFIKNIDLVMDCTDNFAAKYLINDHCVREGIPYVQASIYQNQAQLFAYKPGESACFRCTRPVQPPANCVGSCSDSGVLGAATSIVGSWQALEGLRILLAQDSVAVHSTLHFDMESAENFAVKRTIDAECSACSGAPRTFDYTDRIVHMDGEISYTTAPRSTALWVDIRELSEGPSPHHALRLPLSSLDRQFFADRADQPIVIFCAKGQRSRALLKELRSKEGFEHVVALKGGVEAIPKDQPPMLAN
;
A
#
# COMPACT_ATOMS: atom_id res chain seq x y z
N MET A 1 38.81 1.73 26.73
CA MET A 1 39.39 0.66 25.88
C MET A 1 38.49 -0.56 25.94
N PHE A 2 38.32 -1.30 24.85
CA PHE A 2 37.61 -2.58 24.85
C PHE A 2 38.61 -3.72 25.03
N THR A 3 38.31 -4.67 25.92
CA THR A 3 39.17 -5.86 26.15
C THR A 3 38.32 -7.12 26.35
N VAL A 4 38.95 -8.29 26.24
CA VAL A 4 38.33 -9.59 26.55
C VAL A 4 39.13 -10.32 27.64
N SER A 5 38.47 -11.19 28.42
CA SER A 5 39.10 -11.94 29.52
C SER A 5 38.64 -13.40 29.53
N GLY A 6 39.57 -14.33 29.65
CA GLY A 6 39.27 -15.76 29.91
C GLY A 6 39.04 -16.09 31.38
N THR A 7 39.11 -15.09 32.26
CA THR A 7 38.99 -15.23 33.73
C THR A 7 37.91 -14.30 34.28
N ALA A 8 37.52 -14.53 35.54
CA ALA A 8 36.50 -13.71 36.22
C ALA A 8 36.84 -12.22 36.20
N LEU A 9 35.81 -11.39 35.96
CA LEU A 9 35.97 -9.94 35.90
C LEU A 9 36.03 -9.36 37.32
N ASP A 10 37.14 -8.69 37.64
CA ASP A 10 37.26 -7.89 38.86
C ASP A 10 36.61 -6.53 38.63
N ILE A 11 35.32 -6.43 38.99
CA ILE A 11 34.50 -5.24 38.76
C ILE A 11 35.02 -4.03 39.54
N ASP A 12 35.52 -4.23 40.75
CA ASP A 12 36.05 -3.15 41.59
C ASP A 12 37.34 -2.59 40.98
N ALA A 13 38.24 -3.46 40.51
CA ALA A 13 39.44 -3.02 39.80
C ALA A 13 39.13 -2.32 38.47
N LEU A 14 38.13 -2.80 37.72
CA LEU A 14 37.67 -2.14 36.49
C LEU A 14 37.08 -0.76 36.77
N SER A 15 36.25 -0.64 37.80
CA SER A 15 35.68 0.64 38.22
C SER A 15 36.76 1.60 38.71
N ALA A 16 37.78 1.12 39.44
CA ALA A 16 38.87 1.95 39.94
C ALA A 16 39.79 2.49 38.83
N LYS A 17 39.92 1.77 37.71
CA LYS A 17 40.66 2.25 36.52
C LYS A 17 39.95 3.41 35.83
N LEU A 18 38.62 3.47 35.90
CA LEU A 18 37.82 4.61 35.45
C LEU A 18 37.73 5.66 36.57
N ASN A 19 38.85 6.36 36.80
CA ASN A 19 38.91 7.46 37.73
C ASN A 19 39.41 8.73 37.03
N ASN A 20 38.56 9.75 36.95
CA ASN A 20 38.91 11.04 36.36
C ASN A 20 38.19 12.17 37.11
N HIS A 21 38.96 13.13 37.63
CA HIS A 21 38.43 14.28 38.39
C HIS A 21 37.54 15.23 37.57
N ALA A 22 37.52 15.11 36.24
CA ALA A 22 36.61 15.87 35.36
C ALA A 22 35.21 15.23 35.24
N ALA A 23 35.01 14.02 35.75
CA ALA A 23 33.73 13.32 35.68
C ALA A 23 32.84 13.63 36.89
N GLY A 24 31.56 13.90 36.63
CA GLY A 24 30.52 14.10 37.65
C GLY A 24 29.64 12.86 37.85
N ALA A 25 29.80 11.83 37.02
CA ALA A 25 29.09 10.57 37.11
C ALA A 25 29.90 9.41 36.51
N LEU A 26 29.87 8.27 37.19
CA LEU A 26 30.21 6.96 36.65
C LEU A 26 28.93 6.14 36.55
N VAL A 27 28.64 5.62 35.37
CA VAL A 27 27.58 4.62 35.16
C VAL A 27 28.25 3.34 34.72
N ALA A 28 27.94 2.25 35.41
CA ALA A 28 28.40 0.92 35.07
C ALA A 28 27.22 -0.02 34.79
N PHE A 29 27.35 -0.83 33.76
CA PHE A 29 26.46 -1.96 33.48
C PHE A 29 27.23 -3.27 33.67
N GLU A 30 26.58 -4.24 34.31
CA GLU A 30 27.11 -5.58 34.49
C GLU A 30 26.08 -6.62 34.03
N GLY A 31 26.45 -7.42 33.04
CA GLY A 31 25.64 -8.55 32.59
C GLY A 31 26.04 -9.81 33.33
N ARG A 32 25.18 -10.32 34.22
CA ARG A 32 25.44 -11.53 35.02
C ARG A 32 24.68 -12.76 34.53
N VAL A 33 25.23 -13.94 34.79
CA VAL A 33 24.54 -15.22 34.58
C VAL A 33 23.39 -15.37 35.57
N ARG A 34 22.20 -15.75 35.09
CA ARG A 34 20.98 -15.91 35.91
C ARG A 34 20.47 -17.35 35.85
N LYS A 35 19.74 -17.76 36.89
CA LYS A 35 19.24 -19.14 37.07
C LYS A 35 18.16 -19.56 36.06
N SER A 36 17.52 -18.62 35.36
CA SER A 36 16.47 -18.94 34.39
C SER A 36 16.52 -18.06 33.15
N ASN A 37 16.30 -18.66 31.98
CA ASN A 37 16.09 -17.96 30.72
C ASN A 37 14.80 -18.48 30.06
N GLU A 38 13.86 -17.60 29.72
CA GLU A 38 12.58 -17.95 29.05
C GLU A 38 11.81 -19.11 29.71
N GLY A 39 11.85 -19.19 31.04
CA GLY A 39 11.17 -20.24 31.81
C GLY A 39 11.94 -21.56 31.95
N ARG A 40 13.13 -21.68 31.35
CA ARG A 40 14.03 -22.84 31.50
C ARG A 40 15.13 -22.57 32.52
N ALA A 41 15.47 -23.57 33.31
CA ALA A 41 16.54 -23.47 34.31
C ALA A 41 17.92 -23.61 33.66
N VAL A 42 18.78 -22.62 33.89
CA VAL A 42 20.15 -22.54 33.36
C VAL A 42 21.12 -22.91 34.48
N ASP A 43 22.05 -23.82 34.18
CA ASP A 43 23.11 -24.28 35.09
C ASP A 43 24.38 -23.42 34.95
N ARG A 44 24.83 -23.22 33.70
CA ARG A 44 26.03 -22.44 33.35
C ARG A 44 25.95 -21.89 31.94
N LEU A 45 26.79 -20.89 31.65
CA LEU A 45 26.95 -20.30 30.31
C LEU A 45 28.37 -20.51 29.80
N GLU A 46 28.52 -20.65 28.49
CA GLU A 46 29.83 -20.61 27.83
C GLU A 46 29.81 -19.55 26.73
N TYR A 47 30.81 -18.69 26.71
CA TYR A 47 30.99 -17.69 25.67
C TYR A 47 32.19 -18.01 24.80
N GLU A 48 31.99 -18.09 23.49
CA GLU A 48 33.06 -18.20 22.51
C GLU A 48 33.13 -16.91 21.69
N LEU A 49 34.33 -16.50 21.28
CA LEU A 49 34.52 -15.30 20.49
C LEU A 49 35.71 -15.45 19.53
N PHE A 50 35.68 -14.68 18.44
CA PHE A 50 36.86 -14.44 17.62
C PHE A 50 37.60 -13.23 18.19
N GLU A 51 38.71 -13.46 18.90
CA GLU A 51 39.39 -12.45 19.72
C GLU A 51 39.76 -11.18 18.94
N GLU A 52 40.50 -11.30 17.84
CA GLU A 52 40.93 -10.16 17.04
C GLU A 52 39.74 -9.33 16.52
N LEU A 53 38.76 -9.99 15.89
CA LEU A 53 37.56 -9.33 15.36
C LEU A 53 36.71 -8.67 16.46
N CYS A 54 36.63 -9.31 17.63
CA CYS A 54 35.89 -8.79 18.77
C CYS A 54 36.56 -7.56 19.38
N LEU A 55 37.89 -7.57 19.49
CA LEU A 55 38.65 -6.42 19.96
C LEU A 55 38.53 -5.23 19.01
N GLU A 56 38.65 -5.45 17.70
CA GLU A 56 38.50 -4.40 16.68
C GLU A 56 37.09 -3.77 16.70
N GLU A 57 36.05 -4.61 16.65
CA GLU A 57 34.67 -4.12 16.61
C GLU A 57 34.24 -3.51 17.94
N GLY A 58 34.65 -4.09 19.06
CA GLY A 58 34.42 -3.55 20.39
C GLY A 58 35.07 -2.18 20.58
N GLN A 59 36.28 -1.98 20.07
CA GLN A 59 36.95 -0.69 20.12
C GLN A 59 36.25 0.34 19.23
N ARG A 60 35.81 -0.06 18.01
CA ARG A 60 35.00 0.79 17.13
C ARG A 60 33.72 1.28 17.81
N ILE A 61 33.02 0.41 18.54
CA ILE A 61 31.82 0.77 19.31
C ILE A 61 32.13 1.84 20.38
N LEU A 62 33.25 1.69 21.11
CA LEU A 62 33.63 2.69 22.12
C LEU A 62 33.97 4.04 21.50
N ASP A 63 34.62 4.04 20.33
CA ASP A 63 34.97 5.27 19.62
C ASP A 63 33.73 5.97 19.04
N GLU A 64 32.75 5.21 18.55
CA GLU A 64 31.43 5.74 18.19
C GLU A 64 30.72 6.35 19.40
N ALA A 65 30.74 5.69 20.56
CA ALA A 65 30.13 6.23 21.78
C ALA A 65 30.79 7.55 22.22
N ARG A 66 32.11 7.68 22.07
CA ARG A 66 32.84 8.94 22.33
C ARG A 66 32.45 10.05 21.36
N ALA A 67 32.14 9.72 20.12
CA ALA A 67 31.71 10.69 19.13
C ALA A 67 30.25 11.13 19.33
N LEU A 68 29.38 10.22 19.77
CA LEU A 68 27.94 10.46 19.92
C LEU A 68 27.54 11.11 21.24
N PHE A 69 28.28 10.86 22.31
CA PHE A 69 27.90 11.29 23.65
C PHE A 69 29.01 12.10 24.30
N PRO A 70 28.69 13.15 25.09
CA PRO A 70 29.68 13.94 25.81
C PRO A 70 30.19 13.17 27.04
N ILE A 71 31.04 12.18 26.82
CA ILE A 71 31.66 11.31 27.83
C ILE A 71 33.14 11.64 28.02
N VAL A 72 33.62 11.48 29.25
CA VAL A 72 35.01 11.76 29.64
C VAL A 72 35.90 10.55 29.37
N ASP A 73 35.43 9.36 29.73
CA ASP A 73 36.14 8.12 29.49
C ASP A 73 35.18 6.92 29.44
N VAL A 74 35.65 5.82 28.87
CA VAL A 74 34.87 4.59 28.69
C VAL A 74 35.76 3.36 28.61
N GLN A 75 35.32 2.30 29.30
CA GLN A 75 35.91 0.97 29.23
C GLN A 75 34.82 -0.10 29.15
N ALA A 76 35.08 -1.15 28.40
CA ALA A 76 34.21 -2.32 28.35
C ALA A 76 35.05 -3.60 28.30
N VAL A 77 34.60 -4.62 29.02
CA VAL A 77 35.27 -5.92 29.08
C VAL A 77 34.24 -7.03 28.91
N HIS A 78 34.50 -7.98 28.01
CA HIS A 78 33.69 -9.19 27.87
C HIS A 78 34.47 -10.44 28.28
N ARG A 79 33.85 -11.30 29.09
CA ARG A 79 34.43 -12.60 29.50
C ARG A 79 34.08 -13.68 28.47
N TYR A 80 35.04 -14.54 28.17
CA TYR A 80 34.84 -15.75 27.37
C TYR A 80 35.18 -17.00 28.20
N GLY A 81 34.81 -18.17 27.67
CA GLY A 81 34.89 -19.44 28.38
C GLY A 81 33.66 -19.71 29.23
N LEU A 82 33.80 -20.60 30.21
CA LEU A 82 32.72 -21.03 31.10
C LEU A 82 32.45 -20.02 32.23
N LEU A 83 31.17 -19.79 32.48
CA LEU A 83 30.65 -18.92 33.52
C LEU A 83 29.58 -19.60 34.37
N GLU A 84 29.71 -19.47 35.68
CA GLU A 84 28.76 -19.96 36.68
C GLU A 84 27.65 -18.93 36.97
N LEU A 85 26.59 -19.39 37.63
CA LEU A 85 25.50 -18.52 38.09
C LEU A 85 26.02 -17.35 38.93
N GLY A 86 25.58 -16.14 38.61
CA GLY A 86 25.96 -14.91 39.29
C GLY A 86 27.25 -14.25 38.78
N GLU A 87 28.06 -14.94 37.97
CA GLU A 87 29.29 -14.38 37.41
C GLU A 87 29.01 -13.34 36.32
N ALA A 88 29.90 -12.35 36.19
CA ALA A 88 29.84 -11.29 35.19
C ALA A 88 30.36 -11.79 33.83
N ALA A 89 29.51 -11.72 32.81
CA ALA A 89 29.84 -11.96 31.41
C ALA A 89 30.38 -10.73 30.71
N VAL A 90 29.88 -9.54 31.08
CA VAL A 90 30.27 -8.29 30.45
C VAL A 90 30.16 -7.16 31.45
N TRP A 91 31.11 -6.24 31.40
CA TRP A 91 31.08 -5.00 32.16
C TRP A 91 31.34 -3.82 31.23
N VAL A 92 30.56 -2.75 31.39
CA VAL A 92 30.71 -1.49 30.63
C VAL A 92 30.68 -0.34 31.63
N GLY A 93 31.77 0.42 31.74
CA GLY A 93 31.87 1.61 32.57
C GLY A 93 32.02 2.87 31.71
N VAL A 94 31.24 3.90 32.04
CA VAL A 94 31.24 5.20 31.34
C VAL A 94 31.34 6.34 32.34
N LEU A 95 32.34 7.19 32.17
CA LEU A 95 32.50 8.45 32.88
C LEU A 95 31.95 9.61 32.05
N SER A 96 31.21 10.51 32.69
CA SER A 96 30.77 11.77 32.07
C SER A 96 30.66 12.87 33.13
N SER A 97 30.70 14.14 32.70
CA SER A 97 30.37 15.28 33.56
C SER A 97 28.90 15.26 34.01
N HIS A 98 27.99 14.68 33.22
CA HIS A 98 26.56 14.59 33.53
C HIS A 98 26.01 13.17 33.43
N ARG A 99 25.22 12.76 34.43
CA ARG A 99 24.63 11.41 34.51
C ARG A 99 23.84 10.99 33.26
N GLY A 100 23.15 11.93 32.59
CA GLY A 100 22.31 11.62 31.42
C GLY A 100 23.12 11.05 30.26
N ALA A 101 24.25 11.68 29.94
CA ALA A 101 25.15 11.21 28.89
C ALA A 101 25.80 9.87 29.26
N ALA A 102 26.18 9.67 30.54
CA ALA A 102 26.72 8.40 31.01
C ALA A 102 25.73 7.24 30.84
N PHE A 103 24.44 7.42 31.18
CA PHE A 103 23.40 6.40 30.96
C PHE A 103 23.18 6.09 29.47
N GLN A 104 23.06 7.13 28.64
CA GLN A 104 22.81 6.97 27.21
C GLN A 104 23.97 6.24 26.51
N ALA A 105 25.21 6.64 26.81
CA ALA A 105 26.39 5.99 26.26
C ALA A 105 26.54 4.56 26.77
N CYS A 106 26.37 4.31 28.08
CA CYS A 106 26.47 2.97 28.65
C CYS A 106 25.45 2.02 27.99
N ARG A 107 24.22 2.49 27.79
CA ARG A 107 23.16 1.75 27.08
C ARG A 107 23.52 1.48 25.61
N PHE A 108 23.96 2.50 24.89
CA PHE A 108 24.39 2.37 23.50
C PHE A 108 25.49 1.31 23.35
N ILE A 109 26.51 1.36 24.21
CA ILE A 109 27.67 0.45 24.14
C ILE A 109 27.24 -1.00 24.38
N ILE A 110 26.47 -1.28 25.44
CA ILE A 110 26.07 -2.67 25.71
C ILE A 110 25.17 -3.23 24.61
N ASP A 111 24.27 -2.41 24.07
CA ASP A 111 23.40 -2.84 22.96
C ASP A 111 24.25 -3.11 21.70
N ALA A 112 25.21 -2.24 21.38
CA ALA A 112 26.09 -2.39 20.24
C ALA A 112 27.04 -3.60 20.37
N ILE A 113 27.60 -3.86 21.57
CA ILE A 113 28.44 -5.05 21.81
C ILE A 113 27.63 -6.32 21.53
N LYS A 114 26.40 -6.39 22.03
CA LYS A 114 25.52 -7.55 21.79
C LYS A 114 25.13 -7.73 20.32
N ALA A 115 25.03 -6.63 19.59
CA ALA A 115 24.60 -6.60 18.19
C ALA A 115 25.72 -6.96 17.21
N ARG A 116 26.93 -6.44 17.45
CA ARG A 116 28.00 -6.36 16.44
C ARG A 116 29.21 -7.20 16.77
N CYS A 117 29.53 -7.40 18.06
CA CYS A 117 30.69 -8.20 18.42
C CYS A 117 30.44 -9.69 18.11
N PRO A 118 31.40 -10.38 17.45
CA PRO A 118 31.30 -11.80 17.15
C PRO A 118 31.53 -12.63 18.43
N ILE A 119 30.50 -12.66 19.28
CA ILE A 119 30.47 -13.38 20.57
C ILE A 119 29.26 -14.31 20.57
N TRP A 120 29.50 -15.59 20.73
CA TRP A 120 28.48 -16.64 20.79
C TRP A 120 28.27 -17.09 22.24
N LYS A 121 27.01 -17.25 22.63
CA LYS A 121 26.63 -17.77 23.93
C LYS A 121 26.10 -19.18 23.76
N LYS A 122 26.50 -20.09 24.62
CA LYS A 122 25.99 -21.46 24.71
C LYS A 122 25.42 -21.66 26.10
N GLU A 123 24.15 -22.07 26.17
CA GLU A 123 23.45 -22.25 27.45
C GLU A 123 23.35 -23.73 27.81
N TYR A 124 23.77 -24.07 29.03
CA TYR A 124 23.63 -25.42 29.58
C TYR A 124 22.41 -25.44 30.51
N TYR A 125 21.36 -26.16 30.09
CA TYR A 125 20.13 -26.30 30.86
C TYR A 125 20.17 -27.52 31.78
N THR A 126 19.41 -27.49 32.88
CA THR A 126 19.34 -28.60 33.83
C THR A 126 18.54 -29.82 33.33
N ASP A 127 17.70 -29.65 32.31
CA ASP A 127 16.68 -30.62 31.89
C ASP A 127 16.58 -30.86 30.37
N GLY A 128 17.61 -30.54 29.58
CA GLY A 128 17.53 -30.72 28.12
C GLY A 128 18.84 -30.48 27.36
N PRO A 129 18.79 -30.55 26.01
CA PRO A 129 19.97 -30.39 25.17
C PRO A 129 20.55 -28.97 25.27
N THR A 130 21.87 -28.89 25.21
CA THR A 130 22.64 -27.63 25.18
C THR A 130 22.34 -26.88 23.87
N GLU A 131 22.01 -25.60 23.96
CA GLU A 131 21.69 -24.78 22.78
C GLU A 131 22.72 -23.67 22.57
N TRP A 132 23.12 -23.50 21.31
CA TRP A 132 23.86 -22.33 20.86
C TRP A 132 22.88 -21.17 20.66
N VAL A 133 22.96 -20.19 21.55
CA VAL A 133 22.15 -18.98 21.50
C VAL A 133 23.05 -17.86 20.98
N GLY A 134 23.01 -17.59 19.67
CA GLY A 134 23.69 -16.42 19.11
C GLY A 134 23.22 -15.13 19.83
N CYS A 135 24.16 -14.22 20.14
CA CYS A 135 23.86 -12.96 20.84
C CYS A 135 22.83 -12.07 20.09
N ALA A 136 22.61 -12.34 18.80
CA ALA A 136 21.56 -11.76 17.97
C ALA A 136 20.12 -11.94 18.52
N THR A 137 19.89 -12.88 19.43
CA THR A 137 18.55 -13.16 20.00
C THR A 137 18.06 -12.11 20.99
N CYS A 138 18.92 -11.20 21.49
CA CYS A 138 18.47 -10.10 22.35
C CYS A 138 18.01 -8.84 21.57
N GLU A 139 18.36 -8.72 20.28
CA GLU A 139 17.94 -7.62 19.37
C GLU A 139 16.68 -7.92 18.54
N HIS A 140 16.01 -9.05 18.78
CA HIS A 140 14.90 -9.51 17.93
C HIS A 140 13.63 -8.62 17.98
N HIS A 141 13.61 -7.56 18.79
CA HIS A 141 12.43 -6.70 18.93
C HIS A 141 12.58 -5.26 18.44
N ALA A 142 13.77 -4.81 18.04
CA ALA A 142 13.92 -3.47 17.47
C ALA A 142 13.48 -3.49 16.00
N VAL A 143 12.21 -3.17 15.77
CA VAL A 143 11.65 -2.90 14.44
C VAL A 143 12.35 -1.63 13.91
N SER A 144 13.34 -1.80 13.02
CA SER A 144 14.05 -0.68 12.37
C SER A 144 14.01 -0.80 10.84
N PRO A 145 13.98 0.34 10.10
CA PRO A 145 13.99 0.31 8.64
C PRO A 145 15.22 -0.43 8.08
N ASN A 146 16.41 -0.13 8.62
CA ASN A 146 17.67 -0.72 8.18
C ASN A 146 17.69 -2.25 8.31
N LYS A 147 17.15 -2.80 9.41
CA LYS A 147 17.07 -4.25 9.60
C LYS A 147 16.05 -4.88 8.67
N THR A 148 14.88 -4.26 8.56
CA THR A 148 13.73 -4.73 7.76
C THR A 148 14.07 -4.84 6.29
N PHE A 149 14.70 -3.81 5.72
CA PHE A 149 15.02 -3.76 4.29
C PHE A 149 16.43 -4.27 3.95
N SER A 150 17.20 -4.75 4.93
CA SER A 150 18.60 -5.16 4.74
C SER A 150 18.83 -6.14 3.59
N ARG A 151 17.93 -7.11 3.38
CA ARG A 151 18.03 -8.09 2.29
C ARG A 151 17.73 -7.45 0.93
N GLN A 152 16.71 -6.61 0.86
CA GLN A 152 16.33 -5.89 -0.36
C GLN A 152 17.38 -4.84 -0.74
N ALA A 153 17.92 -4.10 0.23
CA ALA A 153 18.94 -3.07 0.02
C ALA A 153 20.24 -3.61 -0.61
N ARG A 154 20.52 -4.92 -0.47
CA ARG A 154 21.64 -5.57 -1.19
C ARG A 154 21.40 -5.68 -2.70
N MET A 155 20.13 -5.78 -3.11
CA MET A 155 19.74 -5.88 -4.52
C MET A 155 19.53 -4.50 -5.14
N VAL A 156 18.85 -3.59 -4.44
CA VAL A 156 18.51 -2.25 -4.98
C VAL A 156 19.53 -1.17 -4.63
N GLY A 157 20.50 -1.49 -3.77
CA GLY A 157 21.45 -0.53 -3.21
C GLY A 157 20.81 0.38 -2.14
N VAL A 158 21.65 1.03 -1.33
CA VAL A 158 21.19 2.00 -0.32
C VAL A 158 20.45 3.17 -0.97
N GLY A 159 20.94 3.64 -2.13
CA GLY A 159 20.29 4.69 -2.91
C GLY A 159 18.90 4.29 -3.40
N GLY A 160 18.74 3.06 -3.92
CA GLY A 160 17.44 2.56 -4.36
C GLY A 160 16.44 2.44 -3.20
N GLN A 161 16.89 1.94 -2.04
CA GLN A 161 16.02 1.90 -0.86
C GLN A 161 15.59 3.32 -0.43
N LYS A 162 16.50 4.30 -0.52
CA LYS A 162 16.18 5.69 -0.20
C LYS A 162 15.19 6.31 -1.17
N THR A 163 15.27 5.95 -2.46
CA THR A 163 14.27 6.32 -3.46
C THR A 163 12.89 5.77 -3.08
N LEU A 164 12.80 4.50 -2.71
CA LEU A 164 11.54 3.90 -2.26
C LEU A 164 10.98 4.63 -1.01
N GLU A 165 11.81 4.87 0.00
CA GLU A 165 11.43 5.58 1.24
C GLU A 165 10.86 6.98 1.01
N THR A 166 11.21 7.63 -0.10
CA THR A 166 10.74 8.98 -0.44
C THR A 166 9.63 8.99 -1.48
N SER A 167 9.32 7.83 -2.07
CA SER A 167 8.30 7.67 -3.11
C SER A 167 6.88 7.67 -2.53
N ARG A 168 5.95 8.24 -3.31
CA ARG A 168 4.53 8.35 -3.01
C ARG A 168 3.74 7.64 -4.10
N VAL A 169 3.02 6.59 -3.74
CA VAL A 169 2.25 5.78 -4.68
C VAL A 169 0.76 5.91 -4.40
N LEU A 170 -0.02 6.17 -5.44
CA LEU A 170 -1.49 6.14 -5.39
C LEU A 170 -1.97 4.77 -5.86
N ILE A 171 -2.78 4.08 -5.06
CA ILE A 171 -3.41 2.81 -5.42
C ILE A 171 -4.91 3.04 -5.52
N ILE A 172 -5.47 2.78 -6.70
CA ILE A 172 -6.90 2.98 -6.98
C ILE A 172 -7.55 1.60 -7.13
N GLY A 173 -8.45 1.28 -6.21
CA GLY A 173 -9.05 -0.04 -6.04
C GLY A 173 -8.25 -0.89 -5.05
N MET A 174 -8.89 -1.26 -3.94
CA MET A 174 -8.38 -2.13 -2.88
C MET A 174 -9.10 -3.48 -2.89
N GLY A 175 -9.24 -4.03 -4.10
CA GLY A 175 -9.79 -5.35 -4.38
C GLY A 175 -8.72 -6.43 -4.58
N GLY A 176 -9.01 -7.44 -5.42
CA GLY A 176 -8.13 -8.61 -5.59
C GLY A 176 -6.75 -8.30 -6.19
N LEU A 177 -6.62 -7.19 -6.92
CA LEU A 177 -5.34 -6.67 -7.42
C LEU A 177 -4.69 -5.68 -6.43
N GLY A 178 -5.49 -4.80 -5.82
CA GLY A 178 -4.99 -3.76 -4.93
C GLY A 178 -4.43 -4.29 -3.62
N CYS A 179 -5.06 -5.30 -3.02
CA CYS A 179 -4.59 -5.94 -1.79
C CYS A 179 -3.13 -6.44 -1.89
N PRO A 180 -2.77 -7.33 -2.84
CA PRO A 180 -1.40 -7.79 -2.99
C PRO A 180 -0.46 -6.67 -3.48
N ALA A 181 -0.93 -5.72 -4.29
CA ALA A 181 -0.10 -4.62 -4.75
C ALA A 181 0.35 -3.72 -3.59
N ALA A 182 -0.60 -3.30 -2.75
CA ALA A 182 -0.33 -2.46 -1.58
C ALA A 182 0.56 -3.16 -0.55
N LEU A 183 0.31 -4.46 -0.32
CA LEU A 183 1.14 -5.28 0.57
C LEU A 183 2.60 -5.29 0.12
N ASN A 184 2.86 -5.61 -1.15
CA ASN A 184 4.22 -5.71 -1.67
C ASN A 184 4.93 -4.34 -1.73
N LEU A 185 4.21 -3.26 -2.06
CA LEU A 185 4.78 -1.91 -2.07
C LEU A 185 5.15 -1.42 -0.65
N ALA A 186 4.29 -1.67 0.34
CA ALA A 186 4.59 -1.35 1.73
C ALA A 186 5.72 -2.23 2.29
N ALA A 187 5.72 -3.53 1.97
CA ALA A 187 6.79 -4.46 2.33
C ALA A 187 8.16 -4.07 1.73
N ALA A 188 8.15 -3.44 0.55
CA ALA A 188 9.36 -2.91 -0.09
C ALA A 188 9.85 -1.58 0.52
N GLY A 189 9.10 -0.99 1.44
CA GLY A 189 9.45 0.27 2.09
C GLY A 189 9.17 1.51 1.24
N VAL A 190 8.15 1.47 0.39
CA VAL A 190 7.63 2.70 -0.23
C VAL A 190 7.22 3.68 0.87
N GLY A 191 7.63 4.94 0.76
CA GLY A 191 7.46 5.93 1.82
C GLY A 191 6.01 6.26 2.14
N SER A 192 5.17 6.39 1.12
CA SER A 192 3.75 6.72 1.29
C SER A 192 2.87 5.99 0.29
N LEU A 193 1.78 5.39 0.78
CA LEU A 193 0.69 4.87 -0.05
C LEU A 193 -0.59 5.66 0.21
N LYS A 194 -1.23 6.15 -0.86
CA LYS A 194 -2.60 6.68 -0.83
C LYS A 194 -3.53 5.64 -1.43
N LEU A 195 -4.46 5.12 -0.63
CA LEU A 195 -5.39 4.06 -1.01
C LEU A 195 -6.76 4.68 -1.28
N VAL A 196 -7.26 4.55 -2.51
CA VAL A 196 -8.57 5.08 -2.93
C VAL A 196 -9.49 3.92 -3.28
N ASP A 197 -10.55 3.74 -2.50
CA ASP A 197 -11.59 2.75 -2.76
C ASP A 197 -12.91 3.19 -2.09
N GLY A 198 -13.99 3.28 -2.87
CA GLY A 198 -15.30 3.71 -2.38
C GLY A 198 -16.16 2.60 -1.80
N ASP A 199 -15.76 1.35 -1.96
CA ASP A 199 -16.59 0.20 -1.63
C ASP A 199 -16.48 -0.20 -0.15
N LYS A 200 -17.55 -0.84 0.31
CA LYS A 200 -17.54 -1.63 1.52
C LYS A 200 -17.17 -3.08 1.22
N LEU A 201 -16.59 -3.75 2.19
CA LEU A 201 -16.26 -5.16 2.08
C LEU A 201 -17.51 -6.03 2.14
N GLU A 202 -17.62 -6.97 1.20
CA GLU A 202 -18.64 -8.02 1.20
C GLU A 202 -18.02 -9.40 1.47
N ALA A 203 -18.80 -10.35 2.02
CA ALA A 203 -18.32 -11.71 2.26
C ALA A 203 -17.84 -12.40 0.97
N SER A 204 -18.52 -12.12 -0.15
CA SER A 204 -18.19 -12.59 -1.50
C SER A 204 -16.81 -12.14 -2.00
N ASN A 205 -16.18 -11.17 -1.33
CA ASN A 205 -14.88 -10.62 -1.73
C ASN A 205 -13.70 -11.37 -1.12
N LEU A 206 -13.91 -12.06 0.01
CA LEU A 206 -12.84 -12.60 0.86
C LEU A 206 -12.01 -13.71 0.22
N HIS A 207 -12.57 -14.43 -0.76
CA HIS A 207 -11.81 -15.47 -1.48
C HIS A 207 -10.64 -14.92 -2.33
N ARG A 208 -10.62 -13.60 -2.60
CA ARG A 208 -9.59 -12.95 -3.44
C ARG A 208 -8.98 -11.68 -2.84
N GLN A 209 -9.54 -11.11 -1.78
CA GLN A 209 -9.08 -9.87 -1.15
C GLN A 209 -8.40 -10.18 0.19
N THR A 210 -7.13 -10.61 0.11
CA THR A 210 -6.40 -11.27 1.19
C THR A 210 -6.00 -10.38 2.37
N LEU A 211 -6.21 -9.06 2.29
CA LEU A 211 -5.98 -8.16 3.44
C LEU A 211 -7.10 -8.21 4.48
N TYR A 212 -8.26 -8.78 4.17
CA TYR A 212 -9.46 -8.65 4.99
C TYR A 212 -9.91 -9.98 5.61
N SER A 213 -10.77 -9.88 6.63
CA SER A 213 -11.37 -11.02 7.30
C SER A 213 -12.90 -10.95 7.32
N TYR A 214 -13.57 -12.06 7.67
CA TYR A 214 -15.03 -12.08 7.84
C TYR A 214 -15.56 -11.09 8.89
N HIS A 215 -14.74 -10.72 9.88
CA HIS A 215 -15.12 -9.73 10.89
C HIS A 215 -15.14 -8.29 10.35
N ASP A 216 -14.54 -8.06 9.18
CA ASP A 216 -14.41 -6.72 8.60
C ASP A 216 -15.58 -6.36 7.66
N VAL A 217 -16.48 -7.31 7.37
CA VAL A 217 -17.60 -7.14 6.41
C VAL A 217 -18.47 -5.94 6.77
N GLY A 218 -18.79 -5.13 5.76
CA GLY A 218 -19.56 -3.89 5.90
C GLY A 218 -18.70 -2.63 6.16
N SER A 219 -17.41 -2.79 6.42
CA SER A 219 -16.47 -1.67 6.57
C SER A 219 -15.85 -1.26 5.23
N PHE A 220 -15.41 -0.01 5.10
CA PHE A 220 -14.79 0.50 3.87
C PHE A 220 -13.43 -0.15 3.60
N LYS A 221 -13.23 -0.65 2.36
CA LYS A 221 -12.03 -1.38 1.95
C LYS A 221 -10.75 -0.57 2.15
N ALA A 222 -10.73 0.70 1.72
CA ALA A 222 -9.57 1.59 1.87
C ALA A 222 -9.14 1.76 3.35
N VAL A 223 -10.12 1.92 4.25
CA VAL A 223 -9.87 2.11 5.69
C VAL A 223 -9.35 0.82 6.33
N LEU A 224 -9.94 -0.33 5.97
CA LEU A 224 -9.46 -1.63 6.41
C LEU A 224 -8.03 -1.89 5.94
N ALA A 225 -7.75 -1.65 4.66
CA ALA A 225 -6.43 -1.86 4.08
C ALA A 225 -5.39 -0.99 4.79
N LYS A 226 -5.71 0.27 5.07
CA LYS A 226 -4.85 1.15 5.87
C LYS A 226 -4.50 0.54 7.21
N ARG A 227 -5.51 0.15 7.99
CA ARG A 227 -5.30 -0.43 9.32
C ARG A 227 -4.37 -1.64 9.25
N ARG A 228 -4.61 -2.54 8.30
CA ARG A 228 -3.81 -3.77 8.12
C ARG A 228 -2.38 -3.47 7.70
N LEU A 229 -2.18 -2.55 6.76
CA LEU A 229 -0.85 -2.18 6.28
C LEU A 229 -0.04 -1.44 7.36
N GLU A 230 -0.66 -0.58 8.16
CA GLU A 230 -0.01 0.07 9.32
C GLU A 230 0.37 -0.94 10.41
N GLU A 231 -0.45 -1.99 10.62
CA GLU A 231 -0.17 -3.09 11.56
C GLU A 231 1.08 -3.89 11.14
N ILE A 232 1.26 -4.18 9.84
CA ILE A 232 2.30 -5.10 9.35
C ILE A 232 3.55 -4.40 8.74
N HIS A 233 3.42 -3.14 8.30
CA HIS A 233 4.47 -2.37 7.64
C HIS A 233 4.58 -0.94 8.22
N PRO A 234 5.12 -0.79 9.44
CA PRO A 234 5.08 0.47 10.19
C PRO A 234 5.95 1.60 9.60
N PHE A 235 6.76 1.33 8.58
CA PHE A 235 7.64 2.34 7.95
C PHE A 235 7.02 3.02 6.73
N THR A 236 5.85 2.57 6.29
CA THR A 236 5.13 3.17 5.18
C THR A 236 3.97 4.00 5.73
N LYS A 237 3.91 5.27 5.34
CA LYS A 237 2.76 6.13 5.68
C LYS A 237 1.55 5.75 4.82
N ILE A 238 0.41 5.48 5.46
CA ILE A 238 -0.80 5.11 4.74
C ILE A 238 -1.90 6.18 4.88
N GLU A 239 -2.38 6.67 3.74
CA GLU A 239 -3.58 7.49 3.63
C GLU A 239 -4.70 6.65 3.01
N ALA A 240 -5.91 6.73 3.56
CA ALA A 240 -7.09 6.04 3.03
C ALA A 240 -8.17 7.05 2.66
N VAL A 241 -8.75 6.87 1.48
CA VAL A 241 -9.85 7.67 0.96
C VAL A 241 -10.98 6.72 0.59
N SER A 242 -12.08 6.80 1.35
CA SER A 242 -13.25 5.92 1.20
C SER A 242 -14.27 6.43 0.18
N THR A 243 -13.81 7.13 -0.86
CA THR A 243 -14.65 7.64 -1.95
C THR A 243 -14.19 7.05 -3.27
N ALA A 244 -15.12 6.78 -4.18
CA ALA A 244 -14.79 6.33 -5.52
C ALA A 244 -14.00 7.40 -6.30
N LEU A 245 -13.19 6.95 -7.26
CA LEU A 245 -12.56 7.83 -8.24
C LEU A 245 -13.64 8.45 -9.14
N THR A 246 -13.58 9.76 -9.32
CA THR A 246 -14.48 10.55 -10.15
C THR A 246 -13.70 11.61 -10.94
N PRO A 247 -14.21 12.11 -12.07
CA PRO A 247 -13.59 13.20 -12.81
C PRO A 247 -13.31 14.43 -11.96
N GLU A 248 -14.16 14.71 -10.97
CA GLU A 248 -14.05 15.87 -10.10
C GLU A 248 -12.91 15.72 -9.08
N ASN A 249 -12.59 14.49 -8.65
CA ASN A 249 -11.56 14.23 -7.64
C ASN A 249 -10.24 13.66 -8.17
N ALA A 250 -10.20 13.16 -9.42
CA ALA A 250 -9.03 12.48 -9.99
C ALA A 250 -7.76 13.35 -9.97
N ALA A 251 -7.86 14.61 -10.41
CA ALA A 251 -6.74 15.55 -10.39
C ALA A 251 -6.20 15.78 -8.98
N THR A 252 -7.09 15.85 -7.99
CA THR A 252 -6.71 16.04 -6.58
C THR A 252 -5.98 14.82 -6.02
N PHE A 253 -6.41 13.61 -6.39
CA PHE A 253 -5.77 12.38 -5.91
C PHE A 253 -4.36 12.18 -6.49
N ILE A 254 -4.18 12.48 -7.78
CA ILE A 254 -2.92 12.30 -8.53
C ILE A 254 -1.88 13.38 -8.18
N LYS A 255 -2.29 14.52 -7.65
CA LYS A 255 -1.35 15.58 -7.22
C LYS A 255 -0.33 15.03 -6.21
N ASN A 256 0.94 15.37 -6.42
CA ASN A 256 2.06 14.98 -5.53
C ASN A 256 2.24 13.46 -5.42
N ILE A 257 1.96 12.72 -6.49
CA ILE A 257 2.18 11.28 -6.59
C ILE A 257 3.30 11.02 -7.59
N ASP A 258 4.15 10.03 -7.28
CA ASP A 258 5.28 9.65 -8.13
C ASP A 258 4.93 8.47 -9.05
N LEU A 259 3.93 7.65 -8.66
CA LEU A 259 3.43 6.51 -9.44
C LEU A 259 1.96 6.20 -9.10
N VAL A 260 1.16 5.86 -10.10
CA VAL A 260 -0.22 5.36 -9.92
C VAL A 260 -0.31 3.86 -10.20
N MET A 261 -1.02 3.12 -9.35
CA MET A 261 -1.39 1.73 -9.53
C MET A 261 -2.88 1.66 -9.86
N ASP A 262 -3.21 1.33 -11.10
CA ASP A 262 -4.59 1.05 -11.51
C ASP A 262 -4.93 -0.41 -11.19
N CYS A 263 -5.60 -0.59 -10.07
CA CYS A 263 -6.11 -1.86 -9.57
C CYS A 263 -7.65 -1.94 -9.68
N THR A 264 -8.23 -1.16 -10.59
CA THR A 264 -9.67 -1.10 -10.85
C THR A 264 -10.13 -2.20 -11.81
N ASP A 265 -11.41 -2.53 -11.78
CA ASP A 265 -12.02 -3.61 -12.57
C ASP A 265 -13.01 -3.13 -13.63
N ASN A 266 -13.14 -1.81 -13.84
CA ASN A 266 -14.06 -1.22 -14.80
C ASN A 266 -13.37 -0.25 -15.76
N PHE A 267 -13.83 -0.21 -17.01
CA PHE A 267 -13.20 0.63 -18.04
C PHE A 267 -13.23 2.12 -17.71
N ALA A 268 -14.32 2.64 -17.14
CA ALA A 268 -14.45 4.08 -16.87
C ALA A 268 -13.30 4.60 -16.00
N ALA A 269 -12.96 3.88 -14.93
CA ALA A 269 -11.81 4.22 -14.10
C ALA A 269 -10.49 4.10 -14.85
N LYS A 270 -10.28 3.06 -15.67
CA LYS A 270 -9.04 2.88 -16.46
C LYS A 270 -8.78 4.05 -17.41
N TYR A 271 -9.83 4.52 -18.10
CA TYR A 271 -9.73 5.68 -18.99
C TYR A 271 -9.46 6.97 -18.21
N LEU A 272 -10.19 7.18 -17.11
CA LEU A 272 -10.00 8.35 -16.27
C LEU A 272 -8.57 8.42 -15.70
N ILE A 273 -8.05 7.30 -15.19
CA ILE A 273 -6.66 7.20 -14.70
C ILE A 273 -5.68 7.49 -15.82
N ASN A 274 -5.84 6.85 -16.98
CA ASN A 274 -4.96 7.05 -18.13
C ASN A 274 -4.85 8.54 -18.48
N ASP A 275 -5.99 9.19 -18.67
CA ASP A 275 -6.05 10.52 -19.22
C ASP A 275 -5.52 11.57 -18.23
N HIS A 276 -5.77 11.41 -16.93
CA HIS A 276 -5.16 12.28 -15.92
C HIS A 276 -3.67 12.01 -15.76
N CYS A 277 -3.22 10.75 -15.71
CA CYS A 277 -1.81 10.45 -15.60
C CYS A 277 -1.01 10.94 -16.82
N VAL A 278 -1.54 10.80 -18.03
CA VAL A 278 -0.94 11.35 -19.25
C VAL A 278 -0.86 12.87 -19.18
N ARG A 279 -1.96 13.54 -18.79
CA ARG A 279 -2.01 15.01 -18.68
C ARG A 279 -1.01 15.57 -17.67
N GLU A 280 -0.90 14.93 -16.51
CA GLU A 280 -0.03 15.36 -15.41
C GLU A 280 1.40 14.84 -15.54
N GLY A 281 1.70 14.00 -16.54
CA GLY A 281 3.01 13.40 -16.72
C GLY A 281 3.41 12.44 -15.59
N ILE A 282 2.45 11.68 -15.06
CA ILE A 282 2.66 10.71 -13.98
C ILE A 282 2.67 9.29 -14.57
N PRO A 283 3.68 8.45 -14.28
CA PRO A 283 3.67 7.06 -14.71
C PRO A 283 2.59 6.26 -13.99
N TYR A 284 2.10 5.20 -14.64
CA TYR A 284 1.17 4.27 -14.00
C TYR A 284 1.38 2.82 -14.44
N VAL A 285 0.99 1.89 -13.57
CA VAL A 285 0.91 0.46 -13.90
C VAL A 285 -0.55 0.05 -13.90
N GLN A 286 -1.01 -0.48 -15.03
CA GLN A 286 -2.36 -0.97 -15.20
C GLN A 286 -2.34 -2.49 -15.36
N ALA A 287 -3.29 -3.15 -14.70
CA ALA A 287 -3.63 -4.53 -15.02
C ALA A 287 -5.14 -4.71 -15.19
N SER A 288 -5.50 -5.81 -15.83
CA SER A 288 -6.86 -6.32 -15.95
C SER A 288 -6.81 -7.83 -15.86
N ILE A 289 -7.82 -8.43 -15.24
CA ILE A 289 -7.94 -9.88 -15.11
C ILE A 289 -9.37 -10.30 -15.45
N TYR A 290 -9.49 -11.38 -16.21
CA TYR A 290 -10.75 -11.99 -16.58
C TYR A 290 -10.58 -13.51 -16.50
N GLN A 291 -11.29 -14.16 -15.56
CA GLN A 291 -11.14 -15.58 -15.28
C GLN A 291 -9.67 -15.98 -15.00
N ASN A 292 -9.05 -16.79 -15.87
CA ASN A 292 -7.66 -17.26 -15.74
C ASN A 292 -6.68 -16.50 -16.65
N GLN A 293 -7.11 -15.39 -17.25
CA GLN A 293 -6.27 -14.58 -18.13
C GLN A 293 -6.09 -13.18 -17.59
N ALA A 294 -4.90 -12.63 -17.74
CA ALA A 294 -4.61 -11.27 -17.33
C ALA A 294 -3.75 -10.52 -18.34
N GLN A 295 -3.87 -9.20 -18.30
CA GLN A 295 -3.05 -8.27 -19.05
C GLN A 295 -2.47 -7.24 -18.11
N LEU A 296 -1.20 -6.88 -18.30
CA LEU A 296 -0.50 -5.87 -17.52
C LEU A 296 0.38 -5.03 -18.43
N PHE A 297 0.36 -3.71 -18.27
CA PHE A 297 1.35 -2.83 -18.88
C PHE A 297 1.66 -1.65 -17.96
N ALA A 298 2.77 -0.97 -18.25
CA ALA A 298 3.16 0.27 -17.63
C ALA A 298 3.17 1.42 -18.64
N TYR A 299 2.68 2.57 -18.22
CA TYR A 299 2.84 3.82 -18.93
C TYR A 299 3.95 4.64 -18.28
N LYS A 300 4.90 5.10 -19.10
CA LYS A 300 5.95 6.04 -18.70
C LYS A 300 5.89 7.26 -19.64
N PRO A 301 5.68 8.47 -19.09
CA PRO A 301 5.53 9.69 -19.88
C PRO A 301 6.68 9.91 -20.88
N GLY A 302 6.32 10.21 -22.13
CA GLY A 302 7.28 10.46 -23.21
C GLY A 302 8.02 9.22 -23.74
N GLU A 303 7.86 8.06 -23.12
CA GLU A 303 8.61 6.84 -23.47
C GLU A 303 7.72 5.71 -23.99
N SER A 304 6.48 5.60 -23.49
CA SER A 304 5.59 4.51 -23.89
C SER A 304 4.19 4.92 -24.30
N ALA A 305 3.52 4.01 -24.99
CA ALA A 305 2.14 4.15 -25.42
C ALA A 305 1.19 4.26 -24.22
N CYS A 306 0.24 5.20 -24.24
CA CYS A 306 -0.81 5.26 -23.22
C CYS A 306 -1.93 4.25 -23.52
N PHE A 307 -2.89 4.08 -22.61
CA PHE A 307 -4.00 3.12 -22.77
C PHE A 307 -4.81 3.39 -24.05
N ARG A 308 -5.02 4.67 -24.38
CA ARG A 308 -5.75 5.08 -25.59
C ARG A 308 -5.03 4.78 -26.90
N CYS A 309 -3.70 4.61 -26.91
CA CYS A 309 -2.98 4.22 -28.14
C CYS A 309 -3.43 2.84 -28.65
N THR A 310 -3.79 1.92 -27.75
CA THR A 310 -4.29 0.59 -28.14
C THR A 310 -5.81 0.47 -28.04
N ARG A 311 -6.46 1.34 -27.27
CA ARG A 311 -7.91 1.36 -27.07
C ARG A 311 -8.45 2.80 -27.16
N PRO A 312 -8.57 3.38 -28.38
CA PRO A 312 -8.79 4.81 -28.56
C PRO A 312 -10.09 5.34 -27.95
N VAL A 313 -11.15 4.53 -28.02
CA VAL A 313 -12.50 4.89 -27.58
C VAL A 313 -12.90 4.01 -26.41
N GLN A 314 -13.37 4.63 -25.32
CA GLN A 314 -13.95 3.90 -24.20
C GLN A 314 -15.17 3.12 -24.68
N PRO A 315 -15.27 1.82 -24.38
CA PRO A 315 -16.43 1.04 -24.79
C PRO A 315 -17.67 1.41 -23.94
N PRO A 316 -18.89 1.10 -24.41
CA PRO A 316 -20.12 1.34 -23.64
C PRO A 316 -20.09 0.68 -22.26
N ALA A 317 -20.84 1.24 -21.31
CA ALA A 317 -20.99 0.60 -20.00
C ALA A 317 -21.58 -0.80 -20.15
N ASN A 318 -21.06 -1.77 -19.38
CA ASN A 318 -21.50 -3.18 -19.33
C ASN A 318 -21.25 -4.02 -20.59
N CYS A 319 -20.41 -3.57 -21.54
CA CYS A 319 -20.07 -4.36 -22.72
C CYS A 319 -19.20 -5.59 -22.42
N VAL A 320 -18.59 -5.67 -21.24
CA VAL A 320 -17.83 -6.82 -20.73
C VAL A 320 -18.23 -7.02 -19.27
N GLY A 321 -18.45 -8.29 -18.86
CA GLY A 321 -18.77 -8.64 -17.48
C GLY A 321 -17.64 -8.31 -16.50
N SER A 322 -17.98 -8.00 -15.25
CA SER A 322 -16.99 -7.79 -14.20
C SER A 322 -16.42 -9.13 -13.71
N CYS A 323 -15.30 -9.10 -12.96
CA CYS A 323 -14.79 -10.30 -12.29
C CYS A 323 -15.83 -10.94 -11.34
N SER A 324 -16.78 -10.14 -10.85
CA SER A 324 -17.88 -10.62 -10.00
C SER A 324 -18.94 -11.38 -10.80
N ASP A 325 -19.10 -11.08 -12.10
CA ASP A 325 -20.10 -11.72 -12.97
C ASP A 325 -19.54 -12.99 -13.63
N SER A 326 -18.27 -12.96 -14.04
CA SER A 326 -17.64 -14.07 -14.78
C SER A 326 -16.86 -15.06 -13.91
N GLY A 327 -16.64 -14.72 -12.63
CA GLY A 327 -15.82 -15.48 -11.69
C GLY A 327 -14.31 -15.26 -11.88
N VAL A 328 -13.54 -15.41 -10.79
CA VAL A 328 -12.08 -15.28 -10.82
C VAL A 328 -11.43 -16.09 -9.68
N LEU A 329 -10.26 -16.67 -9.92
CA LEU A 329 -9.46 -17.32 -8.88
C LEU A 329 -8.68 -16.28 -8.05
N GLY A 330 -8.74 -16.36 -6.73
CA GLY A 330 -8.02 -15.43 -5.85
C GLY A 330 -6.49 -15.50 -5.98
N ALA A 331 -5.95 -16.68 -6.32
CA ALA A 331 -4.54 -16.84 -6.63
C ALA A 331 -4.14 -16.07 -7.89
N ALA A 332 -5.00 -16.10 -8.92
CA ALA A 332 -4.77 -15.39 -10.18
C ALA A 332 -4.70 -13.87 -9.96
N THR A 333 -5.65 -13.30 -9.20
CA THR A 333 -5.61 -11.86 -8.85
C THR A 333 -4.36 -11.53 -8.01
N SER A 334 -3.96 -12.42 -7.11
CA SER A 334 -2.79 -12.25 -6.25
C SER A 334 -1.47 -12.20 -7.04
N ILE A 335 -1.32 -13.09 -8.02
CA ILE A 335 -0.17 -13.12 -8.94
C ILE A 335 -0.08 -11.79 -9.70
N VAL A 336 -1.17 -11.37 -10.33
CA VAL A 336 -1.19 -10.17 -11.18
C VAL A 336 -0.97 -8.90 -10.35
N GLY A 337 -1.62 -8.76 -9.19
CA GLY A 337 -1.42 -7.60 -8.34
C GLY A 337 -0.01 -7.53 -7.71
N SER A 338 0.60 -8.67 -7.41
CA SER A 338 2.01 -8.72 -7.01
C SER A 338 2.94 -8.34 -8.17
N TRP A 339 2.62 -8.76 -9.39
CA TRP A 339 3.34 -8.35 -10.60
C TRP A 339 3.19 -6.86 -10.88
N GLN A 340 2.00 -6.28 -10.64
CA GLN A 340 1.81 -4.83 -10.71
C GLN A 340 2.78 -4.11 -9.77
N ALA A 341 2.85 -4.52 -8.49
CA ALA A 341 3.80 -3.95 -7.55
C ALA A 341 5.26 -4.08 -8.03
N LEU A 342 5.64 -5.23 -8.61
CA LEU A 342 6.98 -5.42 -9.16
C LEU A 342 7.30 -4.40 -10.26
N GLU A 343 6.40 -4.18 -11.23
CA GLU A 343 6.63 -3.17 -12.27
C GLU A 343 6.63 -1.75 -11.69
N GLY A 344 5.81 -1.49 -10.68
CA GLY A 344 5.83 -0.21 -9.96
C GLY A 344 7.18 0.07 -9.30
N LEU A 345 7.74 -0.92 -8.60
CA LEU A 345 9.06 -0.83 -8.00
C LEU A 345 10.16 -0.60 -9.05
N ARG A 346 10.11 -1.29 -10.19
CA ARG A 346 11.05 -1.07 -11.29
C ARG A 346 11.01 0.37 -11.80
N ILE A 347 9.82 0.93 -11.99
CA ILE A 347 9.66 2.33 -12.43
C ILE A 347 10.26 3.29 -11.39
N LEU A 348 9.92 3.15 -10.11
CA LEU A 348 10.44 4.00 -9.03
C LEU A 348 11.97 3.92 -8.92
N LEU A 349 12.54 2.74 -9.12
CA LEU A 349 13.97 2.48 -9.08
C LEU A 349 14.70 2.81 -10.39
N ALA A 350 13.98 3.34 -11.40
CA ALA A 350 14.50 3.59 -12.74
C ALA A 350 15.17 2.35 -13.39
N GLN A 351 14.62 1.17 -13.14
CA GLN A 351 15.02 -0.09 -13.76
C GLN A 351 14.24 -0.34 -15.05
N ASP A 352 14.87 -1.04 -16.00
CA ASP A 352 14.20 -1.46 -17.23
C ASP A 352 13.01 -2.37 -16.95
N SER A 353 11.92 -2.15 -17.68
CA SER A 353 10.69 -2.94 -17.55
C SER A 353 10.12 -3.25 -18.93
N VAL A 354 9.91 -4.54 -19.20
CA VAL A 354 9.24 -5.00 -20.42
C VAL A 354 7.81 -4.45 -20.49
N ALA A 355 7.14 -4.30 -19.35
CA ALA A 355 5.78 -3.78 -19.26
C ALA A 355 5.66 -2.32 -19.75
N VAL A 356 6.76 -1.55 -19.74
CA VAL A 356 6.76 -0.18 -20.29
C VAL A 356 6.56 -0.21 -21.81
N HIS A 357 7.19 -1.16 -22.52
CA HIS A 357 7.14 -1.22 -23.99
C HIS A 357 6.17 -2.25 -24.55
N SER A 358 5.59 -3.10 -23.70
CA SER A 358 4.75 -4.23 -24.11
C SER A 358 3.57 -4.43 -23.16
N THR A 359 2.48 -4.99 -23.66
CA THR A 359 1.45 -5.61 -22.81
C THR A 359 1.94 -7.01 -22.47
N LEU A 360 2.09 -7.30 -21.18
CA LEU A 360 2.30 -8.65 -20.69
C LEU A 360 0.96 -9.37 -20.65
N HIS A 361 0.88 -10.53 -21.27
CA HIS A 361 -0.25 -11.44 -21.25
C HIS A 361 0.09 -12.64 -20.40
N PHE A 362 -0.82 -12.99 -19.50
CA PHE A 362 -0.72 -14.15 -18.63
C PHE A 362 -1.88 -15.07 -18.93
N ASP A 363 -1.59 -16.30 -19.32
CA ASP A 363 -2.55 -17.39 -19.34
C ASP A 363 -2.22 -18.35 -18.20
N MET A 364 -3.04 -18.32 -17.15
CA MET A 364 -2.80 -19.14 -15.95
C MET A 364 -3.38 -20.54 -16.10
N GLU A 365 -4.16 -20.81 -17.15
CA GLU A 365 -4.68 -22.14 -17.45
C GLU A 365 -3.60 -22.97 -18.15
N SER A 366 -2.91 -22.39 -19.13
CA SER A 366 -1.77 -23.04 -19.81
C SER A 366 -0.41 -22.77 -19.14
N ALA A 367 -0.35 -21.84 -18.19
CA ALA A 367 0.87 -21.29 -17.60
C ALA A 367 1.81 -20.62 -18.62
N GLU A 368 1.28 -20.15 -19.75
CA GLU A 368 2.01 -19.43 -20.78
C GLU A 368 1.97 -17.92 -20.54
N ASN A 369 3.11 -17.26 -20.71
CA ASN A 369 3.20 -15.80 -20.61
C ASN A 369 3.95 -15.25 -21.82
N PHE A 370 3.41 -14.21 -22.44
CA PHE A 370 4.03 -13.56 -23.59
C PHE A 370 3.86 -12.04 -23.54
N ALA A 371 4.74 -11.32 -24.24
CA ALA A 371 4.73 -9.88 -24.31
C ALA A 371 4.37 -9.42 -25.72
N VAL A 372 3.37 -8.54 -25.85
CA VAL A 372 2.97 -7.93 -27.11
C VAL A 372 3.44 -6.48 -27.13
N LYS A 373 4.33 -6.13 -28.07
CA LYS A 373 4.90 -4.79 -28.17
C LYS A 373 3.80 -3.74 -28.38
N ARG A 374 3.94 -2.60 -27.71
CA ARG A 374 3.05 -1.45 -27.81
C ARG A 374 3.79 -0.30 -28.52
N THR A 375 3.09 0.37 -29.41
CA THR A 375 3.63 1.52 -30.16
C THR A 375 2.83 2.77 -29.82
N ILE A 376 3.52 3.89 -29.65
CA ILE A 376 2.86 5.19 -29.51
C ILE A 376 2.14 5.49 -30.82
N ASP A 377 0.84 5.71 -30.72
CA ASP A 377 0.03 6.16 -31.85
C ASP A 377 0.21 7.68 -32.03
N ALA A 378 0.70 8.11 -33.19
CA ALA A 378 0.97 9.52 -33.50
C ALA A 378 -0.31 10.39 -33.46
N GLU A 379 -1.48 9.78 -33.64
CA GLU A 379 -2.78 10.47 -33.62
C GLU A 379 -3.56 10.24 -32.31
N CYS A 380 -2.90 9.69 -31.29
CA CYS A 380 -3.53 9.37 -30.01
C CYS A 380 -4.14 10.61 -29.35
N SER A 381 -5.45 10.55 -29.10
CA SER A 381 -6.22 11.64 -28.49
C SER A 381 -5.76 12.06 -27.09
N ALA A 382 -5.00 11.22 -26.37
CA ALA A 382 -4.50 11.55 -25.03
C ALA A 382 -3.03 11.96 -25.01
N CYS A 383 -2.12 11.14 -25.57
CA CYS A 383 -0.68 11.35 -25.41
C CYS A 383 0.00 12.00 -26.61
N SER A 384 -0.72 12.24 -27.71
CA SER A 384 -0.18 12.89 -28.90
C SER A 384 -0.76 14.29 -29.03
N GLY A 385 0.11 15.30 -29.06
CA GLY A 385 -0.27 16.72 -29.08
C GLY A 385 -0.63 17.29 -27.70
N ALA A 386 -1.33 18.43 -27.68
CA ALA A 386 -1.76 19.07 -26.44
C ALA A 386 -2.81 18.18 -25.71
N PRO A 387 -2.71 17.99 -24.38
CA PRO A 387 -3.61 17.12 -23.63
C PRO A 387 -5.07 17.51 -23.85
N ARG A 388 -5.87 16.61 -24.43
CA ARG A 388 -7.31 16.85 -24.59
C ARG A 388 -8.02 16.75 -23.25
N THR A 389 -9.02 17.60 -23.06
CA THR A 389 -9.98 17.42 -21.97
C THR A 389 -11.03 16.44 -22.49
N PHE A 390 -11.10 15.27 -21.87
CA PHE A 390 -12.15 14.30 -22.16
C PHE A 390 -13.37 14.62 -21.31
N ASP A 391 -14.54 14.63 -21.93
CA ASP A 391 -15.79 14.72 -21.20
C ASP A 391 -16.13 13.32 -20.65
N TYR A 392 -16.18 13.22 -19.33
CA TYR A 392 -16.55 12.00 -18.61
C TYR A 392 -17.98 12.06 -18.08
N THR A 393 -18.70 13.18 -18.30
CA THR A 393 -20.08 13.37 -17.82
C THR A 393 -21.05 12.34 -18.42
N ASP A 394 -20.65 11.68 -19.50
CA ASP A 394 -21.45 10.67 -20.20
C ASP A 394 -21.22 9.21 -19.75
N ARG A 395 -20.24 8.90 -18.88
CA ARG A 395 -19.76 7.49 -18.79
C ARG A 395 -19.41 6.94 -17.41
N ILE A 396 -19.75 7.63 -16.32
CA ILE A 396 -19.75 7.00 -14.99
C ILE A 396 -21.11 6.32 -14.79
N VAL A 397 -21.30 5.19 -15.45
CA VAL A 397 -22.40 4.30 -15.12
C VAL A 397 -21.95 3.51 -13.90
N HIS A 398 -22.49 3.85 -12.73
CA HIS A 398 -22.40 3.01 -11.54
C HIS A 398 -22.78 1.57 -11.91
N MET A 399 -22.14 0.55 -11.31
CA MET A 399 -22.37 -0.87 -11.60
C MET A 399 -23.86 -1.29 -11.52
N ASP A 400 -24.71 -0.52 -10.83
CA ASP A 400 -26.15 -0.78 -10.68
C ASP A 400 -27.06 0.04 -11.62
N GLY A 401 -26.48 0.93 -12.44
CA GLY A 401 -27.21 1.88 -13.30
C GLY A 401 -28.02 2.95 -12.53
N GLU A 402 -27.81 3.09 -11.22
CA GLU A 402 -28.39 4.18 -10.42
C GLU A 402 -27.42 5.37 -10.27
N ILE A 403 -27.95 6.58 -10.14
CA ILE A 403 -27.15 7.82 -9.97
C ILE A 403 -27.67 8.69 -8.83
N SER A 404 -26.78 9.36 -8.09
CA SER A 404 -27.17 10.35 -7.07
C SER A 404 -27.54 11.68 -7.72
N TYR A 405 -28.49 12.43 -7.14
CA TYR A 405 -28.84 13.78 -7.63
C TYR A 405 -27.62 14.72 -7.70
N THR A 406 -26.70 14.60 -6.76
CA THR A 406 -25.49 15.43 -6.69
C THR A 406 -24.49 15.16 -7.83
N THR A 407 -24.52 13.95 -8.40
CA THR A 407 -23.60 13.51 -9.45
C THR A 407 -24.28 13.41 -10.82
N ALA A 408 -25.61 13.58 -10.88
CA ALA A 408 -26.36 13.44 -12.10
C ALA A 408 -26.07 14.59 -13.09
N PRO A 409 -25.78 14.30 -14.36
CA PRO A 409 -25.58 15.31 -15.41
C PRO A 409 -26.83 16.17 -15.57
N ARG A 410 -26.69 17.49 -15.43
CA ARG A 410 -27.84 18.40 -15.36
C ARG A 410 -28.19 19.06 -16.68
N SER A 411 -27.18 19.42 -17.48
CA SER A 411 -27.35 20.11 -18.76
C SER A 411 -27.17 19.21 -19.98
N THR A 412 -26.55 18.04 -19.81
CA THR A 412 -26.22 17.12 -20.91
C THR A 412 -27.12 15.88 -20.94
N ALA A 413 -27.95 15.67 -19.92
CA ALA A 413 -28.86 14.53 -19.85
C ALA A 413 -30.32 14.96 -19.97
N LEU A 414 -31.11 14.11 -20.60
CA LEU A 414 -32.55 14.23 -20.59
C LEU A 414 -33.11 13.65 -19.29
N TRP A 415 -33.76 14.50 -18.50
CA TRP A 415 -34.44 14.09 -17.27
C TRP A 415 -35.88 13.68 -17.58
N VAL A 416 -36.24 12.44 -17.21
CA VAL A 416 -37.55 11.86 -17.49
C VAL A 416 -38.24 11.50 -16.18
N ASP A 417 -39.34 12.20 -15.90
CA ASP A 417 -40.21 11.92 -14.77
C ASP A 417 -41.22 10.85 -15.17
N ILE A 418 -41.10 9.65 -14.59
CA ILE A 418 -41.97 8.52 -14.90
C ILE A 418 -43.19 8.41 -13.98
N ARG A 419 -43.46 9.41 -13.14
CA ARG A 419 -44.64 9.44 -12.26
C ARG A 419 -45.92 9.65 -13.05
N GLU A 420 -47.03 9.13 -12.54
CA GLU A 420 -48.36 9.34 -13.11
C GLU A 420 -48.76 10.81 -13.04
N LEU A 421 -49.55 11.32 -13.99
CA LEU A 421 -49.92 12.75 -14.05
C LEU A 421 -50.59 13.28 -12.76
N SER A 422 -51.21 12.39 -11.97
CA SER A 422 -51.84 12.70 -10.69
C SER A 422 -50.85 12.96 -9.54
N GLU A 423 -49.57 12.57 -9.68
CA GLU A 423 -48.55 12.66 -8.62
C GLU A 423 -47.92 14.06 -8.49
N GLY A 424 -48.62 15.10 -8.93
CA GLY A 424 -48.18 16.49 -8.85
C GLY A 424 -47.15 16.89 -9.91
N PRO A 425 -46.68 18.16 -9.87
CA PRO A 425 -45.83 18.73 -10.90
C PRO A 425 -44.48 18.02 -10.99
N SER A 426 -43.93 17.96 -12.21
CA SER A 426 -42.59 17.45 -12.49
C SER A 426 -41.54 18.44 -11.96
N PRO A 427 -40.52 18.00 -11.20
CA PRO A 427 -39.40 18.85 -10.86
C PRO A 427 -38.56 19.16 -12.11
N HIS A 428 -37.93 20.34 -12.15
CA HIS A 428 -36.82 20.69 -13.05
C HIS A 428 -37.01 20.41 -14.55
N HIS A 429 -37.88 21.12 -15.29
CA HIS A 429 -38.04 20.99 -16.77
C HIS A 429 -38.06 19.54 -17.33
N ALA A 430 -38.27 18.54 -16.47
CA ALA A 430 -38.09 17.15 -16.84
C ALA A 430 -39.28 16.72 -17.68
N LEU A 431 -38.99 15.95 -18.71
CA LEU A 431 -40.00 15.42 -19.60
C LEU A 431 -40.87 14.44 -18.81
N ARG A 432 -42.14 14.79 -18.61
CA ARG A 432 -43.09 13.96 -17.88
C ARG A 432 -43.65 12.88 -18.81
N LEU A 433 -43.32 11.62 -18.55
CA LEU A 433 -43.81 10.45 -19.29
C LEU A 433 -44.31 9.38 -18.30
N PRO A 434 -45.60 9.37 -17.94
CA PRO A 434 -46.16 8.41 -17.00
C PRO A 434 -45.78 6.97 -17.32
N LEU A 435 -45.33 6.21 -16.31
CA LEU A 435 -44.88 4.83 -16.49
C LEU A 435 -45.96 3.95 -17.13
N SER A 436 -47.23 4.19 -16.80
CA SER A 436 -48.39 3.47 -17.36
C SER A 436 -48.51 3.60 -18.89
N SER A 437 -48.06 4.71 -19.47
CA SER A 437 -48.17 5.02 -20.91
C SER A 437 -46.81 5.12 -21.61
N LEU A 438 -45.72 4.79 -20.92
CA LEU A 438 -44.37 4.96 -21.42
C LEU A 438 -44.02 3.87 -22.45
N ASP A 439 -43.85 4.30 -23.69
CA ASP A 439 -43.25 3.47 -24.74
C ASP A 439 -41.74 3.36 -24.52
N ARG A 440 -41.22 2.14 -24.52
CA ARG A 440 -39.78 1.89 -24.33
C ARG A 440 -38.98 2.33 -25.55
N GLN A 441 -39.60 2.39 -26.73
CA GLN A 441 -38.98 2.89 -27.96
C GLN A 441 -38.47 4.33 -27.78
N PHE A 442 -39.12 5.11 -26.90
CA PHE A 442 -38.69 6.45 -26.53
C PHE A 442 -37.20 6.53 -26.15
N PHE A 443 -36.71 5.55 -25.38
CA PHE A 443 -35.32 5.49 -24.95
C PHE A 443 -34.41 4.98 -26.06
N ALA A 444 -34.86 4.01 -26.85
CA ALA A 444 -34.08 3.44 -27.96
C ALA A 444 -33.78 4.48 -29.04
N ASP A 445 -34.74 5.35 -29.35
CA ASP A 445 -34.60 6.43 -30.34
C ASP A 445 -33.61 7.54 -29.91
N ARG A 446 -33.09 7.46 -28.68
CA ARG A 446 -32.23 8.45 -28.03
C ARG A 446 -30.96 7.82 -27.47
N ALA A 447 -30.47 6.78 -28.13
CA ALA A 447 -29.28 6.03 -27.71
C ALA A 447 -27.99 6.89 -27.65
N ASP A 448 -28.00 8.07 -28.27
CA ASP A 448 -26.89 9.02 -28.35
C ASP A 448 -26.84 10.05 -27.23
N GLN A 449 -27.84 10.11 -26.35
CA GLN A 449 -27.89 11.07 -25.23
C GLN A 449 -28.14 10.38 -23.88
N PRO A 450 -27.50 10.82 -22.77
CA PRO A 450 -27.79 10.28 -21.45
C PRO A 450 -29.23 10.58 -21.01
N ILE A 451 -29.88 9.61 -20.36
CA ILE A 451 -31.25 9.75 -19.85
C ILE A 451 -31.30 9.40 -18.37
N VAL A 452 -31.78 10.32 -17.54
CA VAL A 452 -32.01 10.10 -16.11
C VAL A 452 -33.51 9.90 -15.87
N ILE A 453 -33.92 8.65 -15.58
CA ILE A 453 -35.30 8.34 -15.20
C ILE A 453 -35.49 8.43 -13.69
N PHE A 454 -36.61 8.99 -13.25
CA PHE A 454 -36.92 9.08 -11.82
C PHE A 454 -38.41 8.96 -11.54
N CYS A 455 -38.73 8.40 -10.38
CA CYS A 455 -40.08 8.37 -9.82
C CYS A 455 -40.09 9.06 -8.45
N ALA A 456 -41.15 8.89 -7.64
CA ALA A 456 -41.23 9.53 -6.32
C ALA A 456 -40.05 9.17 -5.39
N LYS A 457 -39.76 7.86 -5.21
CA LYS A 457 -38.77 7.33 -4.25
C LYS A 457 -37.66 6.48 -4.87
N GLY A 458 -37.53 6.48 -6.20
CA GLY A 458 -36.55 5.67 -6.94
C GLY A 458 -36.96 4.21 -7.21
N GLN A 459 -37.99 3.67 -6.56
CA GLN A 459 -38.37 2.25 -6.68
C GLN A 459 -38.84 1.85 -8.10
N ARG A 460 -39.76 2.61 -8.69
CA ARG A 460 -40.30 2.34 -10.03
C ARG A 460 -39.27 2.58 -11.12
N SER A 461 -38.45 3.62 -10.99
CA SER A 461 -37.38 3.93 -11.94
C SER A 461 -36.30 2.85 -11.94
N ARG A 462 -35.96 2.30 -10.78
CA ARG A 462 -35.06 1.14 -10.68
C ARG A 462 -35.64 -0.12 -11.34
N ALA A 463 -36.94 -0.38 -11.15
CA ALA A 463 -37.61 -1.52 -11.77
C ALA A 463 -37.65 -1.39 -13.31
N LEU A 464 -37.99 -0.19 -13.82
CA LEU A 464 -37.95 0.11 -15.25
C LEU A 464 -36.52 -0.01 -15.80
N LEU A 465 -35.53 0.52 -15.09
CA LEU A 465 -34.13 0.37 -15.49
C LEU A 465 -33.75 -1.10 -15.61
N LYS A 466 -34.13 -1.96 -14.66
CA LYS A 466 -33.86 -3.39 -14.72
C LYS A 466 -34.52 -4.06 -15.94
N GLU A 467 -35.74 -3.65 -16.28
CA GLU A 467 -36.44 -4.09 -17.50
C GLU A 467 -35.66 -3.67 -18.75
N LEU A 468 -35.26 -2.40 -18.85
CA LEU A 468 -34.51 -1.87 -20.00
C LEU A 468 -33.14 -2.55 -20.15
N ARG A 469 -32.45 -2.80 -19.04
CA ARG A 469 -31.13 -3.45 -19.01
C ARG A 469 -31.14 -4.93 -19.36
N SER A 470 -32.31 -5.58 -19.37
CA SER A 470 -32.44 -6.94 -19.92
C SER A 470 -32.42 -6.99 -21.45
N LYS A 471 -32.33 -5.83 -22.12
CA LYS A 471 -32.26 -5.67 -23.57
C LYS A 471 -31.01 -4.86 -23.92
N GLU A 472 -30.38 -5.17 -25.06
CA GLU A 472 -29.24 -4.40 -25.57
C GLU A 472 -29.69 -2.99 -26.04
N GLY A 473 -28.82 -1.99 -25.92
CA GLY A 473 -29.03 -0.66 -26.50
C GLY A 473 -29.70 0.38 -25.58
N PHE A 474 -29.76 0.11 -24.27
CA PHE A 474 -30.31 1.04 -23.27
C PHE A 474 -29.24 1.50 -22.25
N GLU A 475 -27.97 1.50 -22.66
CA GLU A 475 -26.84 1.72 -21.75
C GLU A 475 -26.74 3.16 -21.23
N HIS A 476 -27.36 4.08 -21.94
CA HIS A 476 -27.47 5.52 -21.67
C HIS A 476 -28.55 5.87 -20.64
N VAL A 477 -29.42 4.93 -20.24
CA VAL A 477 -30.50 5.18 -19.27
C VAL A 477 -30.05 4.84 -17.85
N VAL A 478 -30.17 5.77 -16.91
CA VAL A 478 -29.85 5.59 -15.48
C VAL A 478 -31.02 5.99 -14.59
N ALA A 479 -31.13 5.40 -13.40
CA ALA A 479 -32.19 5.70 -12.45
C ALA A 479 -31.71 6.63 -11.32
N LEU A 480 -32.45 7.70 -11.03
CA LEU A 480 -32.14 8.57 -9.90
C LEU A 480 -32.40 7.86 -8.56
N LYS A 481 -31.34 7.68 -7.78
CA LYS A 481 -31.39 7.11 -6.44
C LYS A 481 -32.20 8.00 -5.51
N GLY A 482 -33.23 7.43 -4.89
CA GLY A 482 -34.15 8.15 -4.01
C GLY A 482 -35.24 8.97 -4.72
N GLY A 483 -35.24 9.02 -6.05
CA GLY A 483 -36.30 9.69 -6.82
C GLY A 483 -36.40 11.20 -6.54
N VAL A 484 -37.60 11.76 -6.68
CA VAL A 484 -37.88 13.18 -6.41
C VAL A 484 -37.54 13.58 -4.97
N GLU A 485 -37.67 12.66 -4.00
CA GLU A 485 -37.33 12.97 -2.61
C GLU A 485 -35.83 13.25 -2.39
N ALA A 486 -34.96 12.80 -3.29
CA ALA A 486 -33.53 13.10 -3.25
C ALA A 486 -33.17 14.47 -3.84
N ILE A 487 -34.16 15.20 -4.39
CA ILE A 487 -33.98 16.50 -5.03
C ILE A 487 -34.14 17.62 -3.99
N PRO A 488 -33.11 18.47 -3.77
CA PRO A 488 -33.21 19.63 -2.88
C PRO A 488 -34.25 20.64 -3.36
N LYS A 489 -35.06 21.19 -2.44
CA LYS A 489 -36.18 22.10 -2.75
C LYS A 489 -35.74 23.48 -3.27
N ASP A 490 -34.46 23.85 -3.11
CA ASP A 490 -33.99 25.24 -3.18
C ASP A 490 -33.02 25.52 -4.36
N GLN A 491 -32.91 24.64 -5.35
CA GLN A 491 -31.96 24.84 -6.48
C GLN A 491 -32.62 25.45 -7.74
N PRO A 492 -31.92 26.37 -8.45
CA PRO A 492 -32.46 27.06 -9.63
C PRO A 492 -32.65 26.11 -10.83
N PRO A 493 -33.57 26.43 -11.76
CA PRO A 493 -33.79 25.66 -12.98
C PRO A 493 -32.56 25.70 -13.89
N MET A 494 -32.13 24.53 -14.38
CA MET A 494 -31.16 24.44 -15.46
C MET A 494 -31.84 24.85 -16.77
N LEU A 495 -31.24 25.79 -17.47
CA LEU A 495 -31.72 26.32 -18.75
C LEU A 495 -31.72 25.19 -19.79
N ALA A 496 -32.88 24.95 -20.40
CA ALA A 496 -32.94 24.28 -21.69
C ALA A 496 -32.51 25.28 -22.76
N ASN A 497 -31.57 24.91 -23.63
CA ASN A 497 -31.53 25.46 -24.98
C ASN A 497 -32.34 24.56 -25.90
#